data_AF-A0A975PRB9-F1
#
_entry.id   AF-A0A975PRB9-F1
#
_cell.length_a   1.000
_cell.length_b   1.000
_cell.length_c   1.000
_cell.angle_alpha   90.00
_cell.angle_beta   90.00
_cell.angle_gamma   90.00
#
_symmetry.space_group_name_H-M   'P 1'
#
loop_
_entity.id
_entity.type
_entity.pdbx_description
1 polymer ?
#
loop_
_entity_poly.entity_id
_entity_poly.type
_entity_poly.pdbx_seq_one_letter_code
_entity_poly.pdbx_strand_id
1 'polypeptide(L)'
;MPERRATQPGDSAQLCLSCGLCCDGSLFARGEIERASAETWQRRGLDCAESDGRAFFLQRCACLDGTACSLFATGRPAICERFRCVPLRELEAGQKSLERSRETIERAVRLRGEVRSASHAAGVSFRNFLHLKDELAAAFVTRADGSDHDAIAGALVALARFNAFAEAELLPDDEGDQLSKL
;
A
#
# COMPACT_ATOMS: atom_id res chain seq x y z
N MET A 1 11.88 -24.74 21.93
CA MET A 1 12.13 -24.03 20.66
C MET A 1 11.20 -24.67 19.64
N PRO A 2 10.06 -24.05 19.27
CA PRO A 2 9.18 -24.65 18.29
C PRO A 2 9.89 -24.69 16.92
N GLU A 3 9.77 -25.82 16.24
CA GLU A 3 10.46 -26.14 14.99
C GLU A 3 10.01 -25.17 13.87
N ARG A 4 10.99 -24.59 13.16
CA ARG A 4 10.73 -23.76 11.97
C ARG A 4 10.16 -24.66 10.87
N ARG A 5 8.85 -24.56 10.63
CA ARG A 5 8.19 -25.22 9.51
C ARG A 5 8.61 -24.53 8.20
N ALA A 6 9.02 -25.32 7.21
CA ALA A 6 9.34 -24.80 5.88
C ALA A 6 8.11 -24.14 5.25
N THR A 7 8.32 -22.99 4.61
CA THR A 7 7.29 -22.20 3.94
C THR A 7 6.58 -23.03 2.86
N GLN A 8 5.25 -23.10 2.93
CA GLN A 8 4.44 -23.80 1.93
C GLN A 8 4.05 -22.86 0.77
N PRO A 9 3.82 -23.37 -0.45
CA PRO A 9 3.42 -22.55 -1.60
C PRO A 9 2.16 -21.69 -1.36
N GLY A 10 1.30 -22.09 -0.41
CA GLY A 10 0.10 -21.33 -0.03
C GLY A 10 0.36 -20.18 0.95
N ASP A 11 1.48 -20.17 1.66
CA ASP A 11 1.74 -19.20 2.74
C ASP A 11 1.97 -17.79 2.18
N SER A 12 2.71 -17.69 1.06
CA SER A 12 2.90 -16.42 0.34
C SER A 12 1.57 -15.81 -0.13
N ALA A 13 0.68 -16.64 -0.68
CA ALA A 13 -0.64 -16.22 -1.14
C ALA A 13 -1.51 -15.76 0.04
N GLN A 14 -1.49 -16.51 1.14
CA GLN A 14 -2.22 -16.14 2.36
C GLN A 14 -1.77 -14.79 2.92
N LEU A 15 -0.47 -14.48 2.86
CA LEU A 15 0.05 -13.20 3.32
C LEU A 15 -0.34 -12.03 2.39
N CYS A 16 -0.28 -12.23 1.07
CA CYS A 16 -0.65 -11.19 0.10
C CYS A 16 -2.14 -10.84 0.16
N LEU A 17 -2.99 -11.85 0.31
CA LEU A 17 -4.45 -11.70 0.28
C LEU A 17 -5.03 -11.12 1.59
N SER A 18 -4.21 -10.94 2.63
CA SER A 18 -4.67 -10.46 3.94
C SER A 18 -4.53 -8.95 4.15
N CYS A 19 -3.75 -8.22 3.33
CA CYS A 19 -3.35 -6.85 3.67
C CYS A 19 -3.98 -5.74 2.81
N GLY A 20 -4.07 -5.94 1.49
CA GLY A 20 -4.51 -4.93 0.52
C GLY A 20 -3.62 -3.68 0.38
N LEU A 21 -2.51 -3.57 1.11
CA LEU A 21 -1.73 -2.33 1.27
C LEU A 21 -1.09 -1.81 -0.04
N CYS A 22 -0.71 -2.70 -0.94
CA CYS A 22 -0.20 -2.32 -2.26
C CYS A 22 -1.31 -1.93 -3.25
N CYS A 23 -2.57 -2.30 -2.96
CA CYS A 23 -3.73 -2.12 -3.84
C CYS A 23 -4.69 -1.01 -3.36
N ASP A 24 -4.58 -0.54 -2.12
CA ASP A 24 -5.48 0.47 -1.56
C ASP A 24 -4.92 1.89 -1.60
N GLY A 25 -3.73 2.04 -2.19
CA GLY A 25 -3.02 3.30 -2.32
C GLY A 25 -2.09 3.64 -1.15
N SER A 26 -1.98 2.77 -0.13
CA SER A 26 -1.16 3.10 1.05
C SER A 26 0.33 3.04 0.78
N LEU A 27 0.79 2.10 -0.05
CA LEU A 27 2.21 1.96 -0.39
C LEU A 27 2.59 2.53 -1.75
N PHE A 28 1.65 2.52 -2.71
CA PHE A 28 1.92 2.93 -4.08
C PHE A 28 0.79 3.80 -4.58
N ALA A 29 1.11 4.82 -5.37
CA ALA A 29 0.10 5.66 -5.98
C ALA A 29 -0.45 5.09 -7.31
N ARG A 30 0.39 4.34 -8.04
CA ARG A 30 0.08 3.75 -9.35
C ARG A 30 0.94 2.52 -9.61
N GLY A 31 0.50 1.67 -10.54
CA GLY A 31 1.31 0.58 -11.09
C GLY A 31 1.57 0.82 -12.58
N GLU A 32 2.84 0.85 -12.99
CA GLU A 32 3.22 0.96 -14.40
C GLU A 32 3.02 -0.37 -15.12
N ILE A 33 2.51 -0.32 -16.35
CA ILE A 33 2.30 -1.49 -17.21
C ILE A 33 2.82 -1.19 -18.62
N GLU A 34 3.12 -2.25 -19.37
CA GLU A 34 3.48 -2.09 -20.76
C GLU A 34 2.30 -1.55 -21.56
N ARG A 35 2.54 -0.51 -22.36
CA ARG A 35 1.53 0.12 -23.23
C ARG A 35 0.80 -0.92 -24.10
N ALA A 36 1.55 -1.87 -24.68
CA ALA A 36 0.98 -2.92 -25.52
C ALA A 36 0.02 -3.87 -24.76
N SER A 37 0.11 -3.93 -23.43
CA SER A 37 -0.74 -4.77 -22.58
C SER A 37 -1.93 -4.03 -21.96
N ALA A 38 -2.00 -2.70 -22.08
CA ALA A 38 -2.99 -1.88 -21.39
C ALA A 38 -4.44 -2.28 -21.69
N GLU A 39 -4.78 -2.51 -22.96
CA GLU A 39 -6.13 -2.91 -23.37
C GLU A 39 -6.51 -4.29 -22.80
N THR A 40 -5.55 -5.21 -22.69
CA THR A 40 -5.76 -6.51 -22.08
C THR A 40 -6.05 -6.39 -20.59
N TRP A 41 -5.37 -5.50 -19.88
CA TRP A 41 -5.62 -5.24 -18.47
C TRP A 41 -6.95 -4.52 -18.22
N GLN A 42 -7.34 -3.60 -19.11
CA GLN A 42 -8.67 -2.97 -19.09
C GLN A 42 -9.80 -4.00 -19.21
N ARG A 43 -9.69 -4.95 -20.16
CA ARG A 43 -10.65 -6.06 -20.28
C ARG A 43 -10.73 -6.96 -19.04
N ARG A 44 -9.67 -6.98 -18.23
CA ARG A 44 -9.60 -7.74 -16.97
C ARG A 44 -10.01 -6.92 -15.75
N GLY A 45 -10.48 -5.69 -15.95
CA GLY A 45 -11.04 -4.85 -14.89
C GLY A 45 -10.06 -3.87 -14.24
N LEU A 46 -8.88 -3.63 -14.83
CA LEU A 46 -8.00 -2.54 -14.38
C LEU A 46 -8.36 -1.22 -15.09
N ASP A 47 -8.46 -0.14 -14.32
CA ASP A 47 -8.60 1.21 -14.88
C ASP A 47 -7.24 1.74 -15.32
N CYS A 48 -6.88 1.45 -16.57
CA CYS A 48 -5.62 1.89 -17.17
C CYS A 48 -5.75 3.25 -17.86
N ALA A 49 -4.74 4.10 -17.69
CA ALA A 49 -4.54 5.37 -18.35
C ALA A 49 -3.14 5.44 -18.98
N GLU A 50 -2.92 6.42 -19.85
CA GLU A 50 -1.63 6.69 -20.48
C GLU A 50 -1.21 8.15 -20.24
N SER A 51 0.08 8.37 -19.92
CA SER A 51 0.71 9.69 -19.88
C SER A 51 2.17 9.56 -20.29
N ASP A 52 2.70 10.53 -21.04
CA ASP A 52 4.12 10.61 -21.41
C ASP A 52 4.67 9.32 -22.04
N GLY A 53 3.84 8.65 -22.85
CA GLY A 53 4.20 7.39 -23.50
C GLY A 53 4.21 6.16 -22.60
N ARG A 54 3.83 6.28 -21.32
CA ARG A 54 3.72 5.18 -20.35
C ARG A 54 2.26 4.85 -20.06
N ALA A 55 1.95 3.57 -19.91
CA ALA A 55 0.65 3.12 -19.42
C ALA A 55 0.74 2.78 -17.93
N PHE A 56 -0.31 3.10 -17.18
CA PHE A 56 -0.39 2.81 -15.75
C PHE A 56 -1.84 2.63 -15.31
N PHE A 57 -2.04 2.08 -14.12
CA PHE A 57 -3.32 2.14 -13.41
C PHE A 57 -3.13 2.85 -12.08
N LEU A 58 -4.14 3.59 -11.63
CA LEU A 58 -4.09 4.31 -10.37
C LEU A 58 -4.53 3.43 -9.20
N GLN A 59 -3.99 3.72 -8.02
CA GLN A 59 -4.54 3.21 -6.77
C GLN A 59 -5.58 4.20 -6.23
N ARG A 60 -6.69 3.77 -5.61
CA ARG A 60 -7.10 2.40 -5.25
C ARG A 60 -7.41 1.53 -6.49
N CYS A 61 -6.78 0.35 -6.57
CA CYS A 61 -6.93 -0.58 -7.68
C CYS A 61 -8.39 -1.07 -7.80
N ALA A 62 -8.92 -1.05 -9.03
CA ALA A 62 -10.26 -1.53 -9.34
C ALA A 62 -10.45 -3.04 -9.07
N CYS A 63 -9.37 -3.82 -9.08
CA CYS A 63 -9.39 -5.26 -8.78
C CYS A 63 -9.25 -5.60 -7.29
N LEU A 64 -9.26 -4.60 -6.39
CA LEU A 64 -9.21 -4.82 -4.95
C LEU A 64 -10.62 -5.10 -4.39
N ASP A 65 -10.85 -6.33 -3.95
CA ASP A 65 -12.05 -6.77 -3.25
C ASP A 65 -11.74 -7.06 -1.77
N GLY A 66 -12.24 -6.20 -0.87
CA GLY A 66 -11.80 -6.19 0.53
C GLY A 66 -10.28 -5.97 0.64
N THR A 67 -9.57 -7.02 1.05
CA THR A 67 -8.08 -7.08 1.11
C THR A 67 -7.47 -7.93 0.00
N ALA A 68 -8.29 -8.62 -0.79
CA ALA A 68 -7.88 -9.61 -1.77
C ALA A 68 -7.87 -9.03 -3.19
N CYS A 69 -6.93 -9.49 -4.01
CA CYS A 69 -6.89 -9.15 -5.42
C CYS A 69 -7.74 -10.15 -6.21
N SER A 70 -8.75 -9.68 -6.95
CA SER A 70 -9.60 -10.54 -7.78
C SER A 70 -8.83 -11.23 -8.93
N LEU A 71 -7.67 -10.68 -9.31
CA LEU A 71 -6.77 -11.24 -10.32
C LEU A 71 -5.73 -12.21 -9.77
N PHE A 72 -5.69 -12.46 -8.44
CA PHE A 72 -4.60 -13.21 -7.82
C PHE A 72 -4.43 -14.63 -8.40
N ALA A 73 -5.54 -15.34 -8.62
CA ALA A 73 -5.53 -16.70 -9.15
C ALA A 73 -5.49 -16.76 -10.69
N THR A 74 -5.97 -15.72 -11.37
CA THR A 74 -6.11 -15.69 -12.83
C THR A 74 -4.94 -15.02 -13.53
N GLY A 75 -3.96 -14.49 -12.77
CA GLY A 75 -2.75 -13.83 -13.25
C GLY A 75 -2.81 -12.32 -13.08
N ARG A 76 -1.72 -11.72 -12.58
CA ARG A 76 -1.65 -10.29 -12.25
C ARG A 76 -0.70 -9.57 -13.22
N PRO A 77 -0.74 -8.22 -13.31
CA PRO A 77 0.26 -7.47 -14.03
C PRO A 77 1.68 -7.78 -13.52
N ALA A 78 2.67 -7.77 -14.41
CA ALA A 78 4.06 -8.06 -14.05
C ALA A 78 4.57 -7.21 -12.88
N ILE A 79 4.17 -5.94 -12.79
CA ILE A 79 4.51 -5.06 -11.66
C ILE A 79 3.96 -5.58 -10.32
N CYS A 80 2.73 -6.10 -10.32
CA CYS A 80 2.10 -6.70 -9.13
C CYS A 80 2.71 -8.06 -8.77
N GLU A 81 3.20 -8.81 -9.76
CA GLU A 81 3.87 -10.10 -9.55
C GLU A 81 5.33 -9.96 -9.17
N ARG A 82 5.98 -8.86 -9.51
CA ARG A 82 7.38 -8.59 -9.17
C ARG A 82 7.55 -8.09 -7.74
N PHE A 83 6.66 -7.22 -7.29
CA PHE A 83 6.79 -6.64 -5.95
C PHE A 83 6.70 -7.73 -4.86
N ARG A 84 7.64 -7.69 -3.93
CA ARG A 84 7.68 -8.51 -2.71
C ARG A 84 7.98 -7.59 -1.54
N CYS A 85 7.01 -7.35 -0.67
CA CYS A 85 7.26 -6.61 0.57
C CYS A 85 8.25 -7.39 1.46
N VAL A 86 8.95 -6.68 2.35
CA VAL A 86 9.94 -7.29 3.25
C VAL A 86 9.41 -8.53 3.98
N PRO A 87 8.20 -8.55 4.59
CA PRO A 87 7.70 -9.72 5.30
C PRO A 87 7.45 -10.94 4.39
N LEU A 88 7.14 -10.69 3.11
CA LEU A 88 6.97 -11.75 2.11
C LEU A 88 8.33 -12.29 1.65
N ARG A 89 9.32 -11.41 1.42
CA ARG A 89 10.69 -11.82 1.08
C ARG A 89 11.29 -12.69 2.18
N GLU A 90 11.16 -12.25 3.44
CA GLU A 90 11.65 -12.97 4.60
C GLU A 90 10.94 -14.33 4.78
N LEU A 91 9.63 -14.39 4.50
CA LEU A 91 8.85 -15.63 4.54
C LEU A 91 9.30 -16.62 3.45
N GLU A 92 9.43 -16.14 2.20
CA GLU A 92 9.87 -16.96 1.06
C GLU A 92 11.31 -17.46 1.24
N ALA A 93 12.17 -16.66 1.88
CA ALA A 93 13.53 -17.04 2.24
C ALA A 93 13.63 -17.93 3.50
N GLY A 94 12.52 -18.21 4.18
CA GLY A 94 12.50 -18.98 5.43
C GLY A 94 13.14 -18.27 6.62
N GLN A 95 13.36 -16.95 6.53
CA GLN A 95 13.95 -16.11 7.57
C GLN A 95 12.91 -15.70 8.64
N LYS A 96 11.63 -15.67 8.27
CA LYS A 96 10.51 -15.30 9.14
C LYS A 96 9.36 -16.29 8.98
N SER A 97 8.69 -16.65 10.08
CA SER A 97 7.52 -17.53 10.00
C SER A 97 6.30 -16.79 9.49
N LEU A 98 5.31 -17.52 8.97
CA LEU A 98 4.05 -16.94 8.50
C LEU A 98 3.35 -16.13 9.60
N GLU A 99 3.36 -16.61 10.84
CA GLU A 99 2.75 -15.91 11.99
C GLU A 99 3.45 -14.57 12.23
N ARG A 100 4.78 -14.55 12.25
CA ARG A 100 5.56 -13.31 12.43
C ARG A 100 5.39 -12.35 11.25
N SER A 101 5.31 -12.84 10.02
CA SER A 101 5.01 -12.01 8.86
C SER A 101 3.60 -11.41 8.95
N ARG A 102 2.61 -12.18 9.44
CA ARG A 102 1.25 -11.69 9.69
C ARG A 102 1.22 -10.60 10.76
N GLU A 103 1.93 -10.77 11.87
CA GLU A 103 2.03 -9.74 12.92
C GLU A 103 2.53 -8.39 12.38
N THR A 104 3.56 -8.40 11.53
CA THR A 104 4.06 -7.20 10.85
C THR A 104 2.98 -6.57 9.96
N ILE A 105 2.28 -7.38 9.17
CA ILE A 105 1.21 -6.93 8.28
C ILE A 105 0.01 -6.36 9.05
N GLU A 106 -0.43 -7.02 10.11
CA GLU A 106 -1.54 -6.56 10.96
C GLU A 106 -1.21 -5.21 11.60
N ARG A 107 0.04 -5.01 12.02
CA ARG A 107 0.52 -3.72 12.51
C ARG A 107 0.46 -2.63 11.43
N ALA A 108 0.90 -2.92 10.21
CA ALA A 108 0.78 -1.98 9.09
C ALA A 108 -0.67 -1.61 8.81
N VAL A 109 -1.55 -2.61 8.75
CA VAL A 109 -3.00 -2.46 8.54
C VAL A 109 -3.64 -1.58 9.61
N ARG A 110 -3.25 -1.77 10.88
CA ARG A 110 -3.70 -0.94 12.00
C ARG A 110 -3.22 0.51 11.86
N LEU A 111 -1.93 0.72 11.60
CA LEU A 111 -1.38 2.07 11.44
C LEU A 111 -2.05 2.82 10.29
N ARG A 112 -2.29 2.16 9.15
CA ARG A 112 -3.09 2.74 8.06
C ARG A 112 -4.52 3.08 8.51
N GLY A 113 -5.14 2.24 9.33
CA GLY A 113 -6.46 2.51 9.91
C GLY A 113 -6.47 3.74 10.82
N GLU A 114 -5.40 3.94 11.61
CA GLU A 114 -5.19 5.14 12.42
C GLU A 114 -5.11 6.39 11.54
N VAL A 115 -4.36 6.33 10.42
CA VAL A 115 -4.28 7.44 9.44
C VAL A 115 -5.67 7.80 8.93
N ARG A 116 -6.42 6.82 8.39
CA ARG A 116 -7.77 7.07 7.84
C ARG A 116 -8.72 7.68 8.87
N SER A 117 -8.70 7.16 10.10
CA SER A 117 -9.55 7.65 11.18
C SER A 117 -9.18 9.07 11.59
N ALA A 118 -7.89 9.36 11.73
CA ALA A 118 -7.41 10.69 12.10
C ALA A 118 -7.68 11.72 10.99
N SER A 119 -7.45 11.39 9.72
CA SER A 119 -7.80 12.27 8.59
C SER A 119 -9.29 12.57 8.53
N HIS A 120 -10.15 11.56 8.76
CA HIS A 120 -11.59 11.76 8.85
C HIS A 120 -11.98 12.68 10.02
N ALA A 121 -11.41 12.46 11.21
CA ALA A 121 -11.64 13.33 12.37
C ALA A 121 -11.17 14.78 12.12
N ALA A 122 -10.08 14.94 11.37
CA ALA A 122 -9.61 16.24 10.89
C ALA A 122 -10.44 16.81 9.73
N GLY A 123 -11.51 16.14 9.27
CA GLY A 123 -12.31 16.59 8.13
C GLY A 123 -11.51 16.74 6.83
N VAL A 124 -10.44 15.95 6.65
CA VAL A 124 -9.61 15.91 5.44
C VAL A 124 -9.89 14.61 4.70
N SER A 125 -10.50 14.74 3.52
CA SER A 125 -10.69 13.63 2.60
C SER A 125 -9.52 13.57 1.63
N PHE A 126 -9.12 12.36 1.25
CA PHE A 126 -8.04 12.13 0.30
C PHE A 126 -8.37 10.98 -0.63
N ARG A 127 -7.95 11.09 -1.89
CA ARG A 127 -8.09 10.02 -2.89
C ARG A 127 -6.92 9.03 -2.85
N ASN A 128 -5.73 9.51 -2.50
CA ASN A 128 -4.49 8.75 -2.51
C ASN A 128 -3.62 9.15 -1.31
N PHE A 129 -2.95 8.20 -0.66
CA PHE A 129 -2.06 8.49 0.47
C PHE A 129 -0.91 9.42 0.07
N LEU A 130 -0.49 9.39 -1.19
CA LEU A 130 0.61 10.22 -1.70
C LEU A 130 0.38 11.72 -1.41
N HIS A 131 -0.85 12.20 -1.64
CA HIS A 131 -1.18 13.62 -1.49
C HIS A 131 -1.69 13.98 -0.09
N LEU A 132 -1.89 12.98 0.78
CA LEU A 132 -2.50 13.23 2.09
C LEU A 132 -1.68 14.20 2.93
N LYS A 133 -0.35 14.15 2.85
CA LYS A 133 0.52 15.10 3.55
C LYS A 133 0.24 16.54 3.12
N ASP A 134 0.10 16.77 1.82
CA ASP A 134 -0.12 18.10 1.25
C ASP A 134 -1.53 18.61 1.59
N GLU A 135 -2.54 17.74 1.50
CA GLU A 135 -3.92 18.05 1.90
C GLU A 135 -4.01 18.42 3.39
N LEU A 136 -3.32 17.67 4.27
CA LEU A 136 -3.25 17.97 5.70
C LEU A 136 -2.50 19.28 5.96
N ALA A 137 -1.39 19.52 5.27
CA ALA A 137 -0.63 20.76 5.42
C ALA A 137 -1.44 21.99 4.96
N ALA A 138 -2.13 21.89 3.82
CA ALA A 138 -3.01 22.95 3.33
C ALA A 138 -4.17 23.21 4.30
N ALA A 139 -4.79 22.16 4.84
CA ALA A 139 -5.83 22.29 5.86
C ALA A 139 -5.31 22.95 7.14
N PHE A 140 -4.08 22.65 7.55
CA PHE A 140 -3.45 23.25 8.73
C PHE A 140 -3.25 24.77 8.56
N VAL A 141 -2.88 25.22 7.36
CA VAL A 141 -2.65 26.65 7.09
C VAL A 141 -3.95 27.44 6.98
N THR A 142 -5.01 26.81 6.48
CA THR A 142 -6.25 27.52 6.09
C THR A 142 -7.31 27.58 7.19
N ARG A 143 -7.20 26.77 8.24
CA ARG A 143 -8.18 26.73 9.34
C ARG A 143 -7.84 27.70 10.45
N ALA A 144 -8.88 28.18 11.12
CA ALA A 144 -8.77 29.32 12.03
C ALA A 144 -8.74 28.93 13.52
N ASP A 145 -9.15 27.69 13.87
CA ASP A 145 -9.28 27.25 15.26
C ASP A 145 -8.17 26.28 15.68
N GLY A 146 -7.77 26.36 16.96
CA GLY A 146 -6.81 25.47 17.56
C GLY A 146 -7.29 24.02 17.61
N SER A 147 -8.59 23.77 17.78
CA SER A 147 -9.13 22.41 17.79
C SER A 147 -8.99 21.72 16.43
N ASP A 148 -9.12 22.48 15.34
CA ASP A 148 -8.85 22.01 13.98
C ASP A 148 -7.37 21.66 13.81
N HIS A 149 -6.46 22.51 14.31
CA HIS A 149 -5.02 22.27 14.24
C HIS A 149 -4.59 21.02 15.00
N ASP A 150 -5.14 20.77 16.19
CA ASP A 150 -4.85 19.56 16.97
C ASP A 150 -5.26 18.29 16.22
N ALA A 151 -6.45 18.28 15.61
CA ALA A 151 -6.92 17.15 14.83
C ALA A 151 -6.04 16.91 13.59
N ILE A 152 -5.64 17.96 12.88
CA ILE A 152 -4.78 17.88 11.69
C ILE A 152 -3.37 17.44 12.08
N ALA A 153 -2.80 17.97 13.17
CA ALA A 153 -1.52 17.55 13.72
C ALA A 153 -1.54 16.07 14.10
N GLY A 154 -2.62 15.58 14.73
CA GLY A 154 -2.83 14.17 15.02
C GLY A 154 -2.81 13.30 13.76
N ALA A 155 -3.46 13.74 12.69
CA ALA A 155 -3.45 13.04 11.40
C ALA A 155 -2.06 13.04 10.73
N LEU A 156 -1.31 14.14 10.80
CA LEU A 156 0.07 14.21 10.33
C LEU A 156 0.99 13.25 11.10
N VAL A 157 0.85 13.17 12.42
CA VAL A 157 1.61 12.22 13.25
C VAL A 157 1.24 10.78 12.91
N ALA A 158 -0.05 10.47 12.73
CA ALA A 158 -0.48 9.14 12.31
C ALA A 158 0.12 8.75 10.95
N LEU A 159 0.11 9.68 9.98
CA LEU A 159 0.71 9.47 8.65
C LEU A 159 2.22 9.24 8.75
N ALA A 160 2.94 10.07 9.53
CA ALA A 160 4.38 9.92 9.73
C ALA A 160 4.73 8.57 10.36
N ARG A 161 3.95 8.12 11.36
CA ARG A 161 4.13 6.80 11.99
C ARG A 161 3.90 5.66 11.00
N PHE A 162 2.89 5.76 10.15
CA PHE A 162 2.65 4.76 9.11
C PHE A 162 3.79 4.74 8.09
N ASN A 163 4.20 5.89 7.57
CA ASN A 163 5.27 5.97 6.55
C ASN A 163 6.60 5.45 7.09
N ALA A 164 7.00 5.86 8.30
CA ALA A 164 8.22 5.37 8.92
C ALA A 164 8.19 3.84 9.14
N PHE A 165 7.03 3.29 9.53
CA PHE A 165 6.87 1.85 9.64
C PHE A 165 6.92 1.15 8.28
N ALA A 166 6.26 1.70 7.27
CA ALA A 166 6.23 1.12 5.94
C ALA A 166 7.63 1.08 5.30
N GLU A 167 8.39 2.15 5.44
CA GLU A 167 9.78 2.24 4.98
C GLU A 167 10.67 1.22 5.69
N ALA A 168 10.56 1.08 7.01
CA ALA A 168 11.41 0.17 7.78
C ALA A 168 11.03 -1.32 7.63
N GLU A 169 9.74 -1.65 7.46
CA GLU A 169 9.23 -3.01 7.66
C GLU A 169 8.52 -3.61 6.45
N LEU A 170 8.17 -2.81 5.44
CA LEU A 170 7.38 -3.27 4.29
C LEU A 170 8.12 -3.09 2.96
N LEU A 171 8.86 -2.00 2.82
CA LEU A 171 9.50 -1.60 1.58
C LEU A 171 10.94 -2.11 1.55
N PRO A 172 11.33 -2.91 0.55
CA PRO A 172 12.71 -3.31 0.40
C PRO A 172 13.64 -2.14 0.06
N ASP A 173 14.89 -2.19 0.52
CA ASP A 173 15.90 -1.15 0.26
C ASP A 173 16.11 -0.87 -1.25
N ASP A 174 15.92 -1.89 -2.09
CA ASP A 174 16.04 -1.79 -3.56
C ASP A 174 14.84 -1.13 -4.26
N GLU A 175 13.75 -0.89 -3.56
CA GLU A 175 12.56 -0.19 -4.06
C GLU A 175 12.49 1.28 -3.57
N GLY A 176 13.37 1.70 -2.66
CA GLY A 176 13.40 3.05 -2.08
C GLY A 176 13.65 4.18 -3.10
N ASP A 177 14.31 3.89 -4.22
CA ASP A 177 14.55 4.88 -5.29
C ASP A 177 13.33 5.08 -6.23
N GLN A 178 12.27 4.29 -6.07
CA GLN A 178 11.01 4.45 -6.83
C GLN A 178 9.98 5.30 -6.11
N LEU A 179 10.05 5.41 -4.77
CA LEU A 179 9.15 6.25 -3.97
C LEU A 179 9.57 7.72 -3.93
N SER A 180 10.85 8.01 -4.14
CA SER A 180 11.38 9.38 -4.22
C SER A 180 11.09 10.09 -5.55
N LYS A 181 10.53 9.37 -6.54
CA LYS A 181 10.27 9.84 -7.91
C LYS A 181 8.79 9.80 -8.31
N LEU A 182 7.88 9.59 -7.36
CA LEU A 182 6.43 9.67 -7.54
C LEU A 182 5.86 10.92 -6.86
#